data_AF-A0AA38MGL0-F1
#
_entry.id   AF-A0AA38MGL0-F1
#
_cell.length_a   1.000
_cell.length_b   1.000
_cell.length_c   1.000
_cell.angle_alpha   90.00
_cell.angle_beta   90.00
_cell.angle_gamma   90.00
#
_symmetry.space_group_name_H-M   'P 1'
#
loop_
_entity.id
_entity.type
_entity.pdbx_description
1 polymer ?
#
loop_
_entity_poly.entity_id
_entity_poly.type
_entity_poly.pdbx_seq_one_letter_code
_entity_poly.pdbx_strand_id
1 'polypeptide(L)'
;MEIERKREMGVSMREELCIRDRDIDKQERRASVSKCRYNADYRKIITETIPKYLDRESAKKKIIARFSCGSEERNNKFWVTEGERMCRMCGEGRETIEHMLHDCEKSVERGESVTEVLKEGGRGVEWMKEVERTRVRLGQGEMG
;
A
#
# COMPACT_ATOMS: atom_id res chain seq x y z
N MET A 1 7.21 48.98 -17.96
CA MET A 1 8.19 48.18 -18.72
C MET A 1 9.31 47.55 -17.87
N GLU A 2 10.23 48.27 -17.22
CA GLU A 2 11.34 47.62 -16.49
C GLU A 2 10.90 46.88 -15.20
N ILE A 3 9.95 47.47 -14.46
CA ILE A 3 9.38 46.86 -13.25
C ILE A 3 8.57 45.60 -13.57
N GLU A 4 7.82 45.60 -14.68
CA GLU A 4 7.04 44.44 -15.14
C GLU A 4 7.96 43.28 -15.54
N ARG A 5 9.04 43.56 -16.30
CA ARG A 5 10.05 42.55 -16.64
C ARG A 5 10.70 41.91 -15.42
N LYS A 6 11.03 42.70 -14.39
CA LYS A 6 11.58 42.19 -13.12
C LYS A 6 10.56 41.31 -12.37
N ARG A 7 9.27 41.65 -12.41
CA ARG A 7 8.19 40.84 -11.83
C ARG A 7 7.98 39.53 -12.59
N GLU A 8 7.94 39.57 -13.93
CA GLU A 8 7.81 38.38 -14.78
C GLU A 8 8.98 37.41 -14.60
N MET A 9 10.23 37.91 -14.59
CA MET A 9 11.40 37.09 -14.23
C MET A 9 11.28 36.48 -12.84
N GLY A 10 10.77 37.25 -11.86
CA GLY A 10 10.54 36.76 -10.50
C GLY A 10 9.50 35.64 -10.43
N VAL A 11 8.41 35.75 -11.19
CA VAL A 11 7.36 34.72 -11.29
C VAL A 11 7.90 33.47 -12.01
N SER A 12 8.59 33.65 -13.14
CA SER A 12 9.22 32.57 -13.91
C SER A 12 10.28 31.81 -13.09
N MET A 13 11.17 32.53 -12.39
CA MET A 13 12.15 31.92 -11.49
C MET A 13 11.49 31.14 -10.36
N ARG A 14 10.41 31.67 -9.79
CA ARG A 14 9.64 30.99 -8.73
C ARG A 14 8.99 29.70 -9.24
N GLU A 15 8.44 29.72 -10.46
CA GLU A 15 7.87 28.54 -11.09
C GLU A 15 8.93 27.46 -11.35
N GLU A 16 10.10 27.84 -11.87
CA GLU A 16 11.22 26.92 -12.08
C GLU A 16 11.73 26.28 -10.78
N LEU A 17 11.85 27.07 -9.71
CA LEU A 17 12.23 26.55 -8.39
C LEU A 17 11.17 25.57 -7.85
N CYS A 18 9.89 25.92 -7.93
CA CYS A 18 8.79 25.04 -7.53
C CYS A 18 8.76 23.71 -8.32
N ILE A 19 9.04 23.74 -9.62
CA ILE A 19 9.13 22.52 -10.45
C ILE A 19 10.29 21.65 -9.98
N ARG A 20 11.45 22.27 -9.76
CA ARG A 20 12.67 21.59 -9.32
C ARG A 20 12.50 20.95 -7.95
N ASP A 21 11.93 21.66 -6.98
CA ASP A 21 11.66 21.14 -5.64
C ASP A 21 10.72 19.93 -5.70
N ARG A 22 9.64 20.02 -6.49
CA ARG A 22 8.72 18.88 -6.71
C ARG A 22 9.43 17.67 -7.33
N ASP A 23 10.39 17.89 -8.22
CA ASP A 23 11.14 16.80 -8.85
C ASP A 23 12.15 16.16 -7.89
N ILE A 24 12.78 16.95 -7.02
CA ILE A 24 13.63 16.45 -5.93
C ILE A 24 12.79 15.58 -4.99
N ASP A 25 11.64 16.07 -4.52
CA ASP A 25 10.73 15.32 -3.64
C ASP A 25 10.31 13.97 -4.25
N LYS A 26 10.00 13.95 -5.55
CA LYS A 26 9.66 12.71 -6.27
C LYS A 26 10.84 11.73 -6.28
N GLN A 27 12.06 12.21 -6.54
CA GLN A 27 13.26 11.39 -6.58
C GLN A 27 13.59 10.81 -5.22
N GLU A 28 13.54 11.61 -4.16
CA GLU A 28 13.82 11.18 -2.79
C GLU A 28 12.79 10.15 -2.30
N ARG A 29 11.50 10.38 -2.59
CA ARG A 29 10.43 9.42 -2.27
C ARG A 29 10.66 8.08 -2.98
N ARG A 30 10.96 8.10 -4.28
CA ARG A 30 11.27 6.88 -5.05
C ARG A 30 12.49 6.16 -4.49
N ALA A 31 13.56 6.87 -4.18
CA ALA A 31 14.77 6.30 -3.61
C ALA A 31 14.48 5.62 -2.26
N SER A 32 13.67 6.26 -1.41
CA SER A 32 13.28 5.71 -0.11
C SER A 32 12.47 4.43 -0.24
N VAL A 33 11.45 4.40 -1.11
CA VAL A 33 10.64 3.20 -1.38
C VAL A 33 11.48 2.09 -1.99
N SER A 34 12.36 2.43 -2.94
CA SER A 34 13.28 1.50 -3.59
C SER A 34 14.35 0.93 -2.65
N LYS A 35 14.68 1.61 -1.55
CA LYS A 35 15.61 1.11 -0.52
C LYS A 35 14.91 0.41 0.65
N CYS A 36 13.59 0.57 0.79
CA CYS A 36 12.86 0.05 1.94
C CYS A 36 12.89 -1.48 1.99
N ARG A 37 13.46 -2.04 3.06
CA ARG A 37 13.51 -3.50 3.29
C ARG A 37 12.12 -4.10 3.52
N TYR A 38 11.24 -3.30 4.11
CA TYR A 38 9.88 -3.67 4.48
C TYR A 38 8.91 -3.34 3.34
N ASN A 39 7.92 -4.20 3.11
CA ASN A 39 6.92 -4.02 2.05
C ASN A 39 7.51 -3.90 0.63
N ALA A 40 8.10 -5.00 0.15
CA ALA A 40 8.69 -5.08 -1.18
C ALA A 40 7.65 -4.89 -2.30
N ASP A 41 6.39 -5.30 -2.07
CA ASP A 41 5.33 -5.20 -3.08
C ASP A 41 4.86 -3.76 -3.32
N TYR A 42 4.96 -2.88 -2.33
CA TYR A 42 4.67 -1.46 -2.52
C TYR A 42 5.54 -0.82 -3.60
N ARG A 43 6.77 -1.30 -3.80
CA ARG A 43 7.65 -0.85 -4.91
C ARG A 43 7.02 -1.12 -6.29
N LYS A 44 6.23 -2.18 -6.41
CA LYS A 44 5.60 -2.59 -7.67
C LYS A 44 4.30 -1.82 -7.95
N ILE A 45 3.74 -1.16 -6.93
CA ILE A 45 2.39 -0.56 -6.96
C ILE A 45 2.46 0.98 -6.98
N ILE A 46 3.57 1.57 -6.53
CA ILE A 46 3.72 3.02 -6.45
C ILE A 46 3.66 3.71 -7.83
N THR A 47 2.88 4.78 -7.92
CA THR A 47 2.77 5.67 -9.10
C THR A 47 3.45 7.02 -8.83
N GLU A 48 3.76 7.78 -9.89
CA GLU A 48 4.36 9.13 -9.77
C GLU A 48 3.39 10.18 -9.23
N THR A 49 2.10 9.95 -9.45
CA THR A 49 1.03 10.81 -8.97
C THR A 49 0.66 10.45 -7.54
N ILE A 50 -0.01 11.37 -6.84
CA ILE A 50 -0.70 11.02 -5.59
C ILE A 50 -1.61 9.82 -5.90
N PRO A 51 -1.42 8.68 -5.23
CA PRO A 51 -2.26 7.52 -5.44
C PRO A 51 -3.73 7.91 -5.30
N LYS A 52 -4.60 7.48 -6.22
CA LYS A 52 -6.02 7.87 -6.22
C LYS A 52 -6.72 7.47 -4.93
N TYR A 53 -6.19 6.49 -4.20
CA TYR A 53 -6.70 6.13 -2.88
C TYR A 53 -6.53 7.24 -1.81
N LEU A 54 -5.67 8.24 -2.04
CA LEU A 54 -5.46 9.41 -1.16
C LEU A 54 -6.25 10.67 -1.58
N ASP A 55 -6.78 10.71 -2.81
CA ASP A 55 -7.40 11.92 -3.39
C ASP A 55 -8.76 12.31 -2.76
N ARG A 56 -9.53 11.32 -2.27
CA ARG A 56 -10.78 11.51 -1.49
C ARG A 56 -11.06 10.25 -0.66
N GLU A 57 -11.48 10.38 0.59
CA GLU A 57 -11.79 9.22 1.45
C GLU A 57 -12.98 8.40 0.94
N SER A 58 -12.79 7.08 0.84
CA SER A 58 -13.88 6.11 0.75
C SER A 58 -13.48 4.82 1.46
N ALA A 59 -14.45 4.05 1.95
CA ALA A 59 -14.18 2.77 2.63
C ALA A 59 -13.34 1.82 1.76
N LYS A 60 -13.62 1.80 0.44
CA LYS A 60 -12.86 1.04 -0.56
C LYS A 60 -11.38 1.43 -0.58
N LYS A 61 -11.09 2.73 -0.62
CA LYS A 61 -9.72 3.26 -0.69
C LYS A 61 -8.95 3.03 0.62
N LYS A 62 -9.62 3.11 1.78
CA LYS A 62 -9.02 2.82 3.08
C LYS A 62 -8.54 1.36 3.15
N ILE A 63 -9.35 0.41 2.70
CA ILE A 63 -8.97 -1.00 2.68
C ILE A 63 -7.78 -1.23 1.74
N ILE A 64 -7.82 -0.71 0.51
CA ILE A 64 -6.70 -0.83 -0.44
C ILE A 64 -5.42 -0.28 0.18
N ALA A 65 -5.47 0.92 0.80
CA ALA A 65 -4.31 1.54 1.41
C ALA A 65 -3.70 0.66 2.54
N ARG A 66 -4.52 0.06 3.42
CA ARG A 66 -4.00 -0.82 4.49
C ARG A 66 -3.27 -2.03 3.93
N PHE A 67 -3.84 -2.67 2.91
CA PHE A 67 -3.22 -3.83 2.26
C PHE A 67 -1.97 -3.42 1.47
N SER A 68 -2.03 -2.37 0.66
CA SER A 68 -0.86 -1.88 -0.10
C SER A 68 0.29 -1.46 0.82
N CYS A 69 -0.01 -0.87 1.98
CA CYS A 69 1.00 -0.50 2.97
C CYS A 69 1.49 -1.67 3.82
N GLY A 70 0.95 -2.88 3.64
CA GLY A 70 1.38 -4.07 4.37
C GLY A 70 0.92 -4.10 5.84
N SER A 71 0.01 -3.21 6.24
CA SER A 71 -0.54 -3.15 7.61
C SER A 71 -1.33 -4.42 7.96
N GLU A 72 -1.86 -5.08 6.94
CA GLU A 72 -2.68 -6.29 7.06
C GLU A 72 -1.86 -7.58 7.13
N GLU A 73 -0.54 -7.51 6.98
CA GLU A 73 0.37 -8.66 7.08
C GLU A 73 1.03 -8.69 8.45
N ARG A 74 0.81 -9.74 9.26
CA ARG A 74 1.57 -9.90 10.51
C ARG A 74 3.08 -10.04 10.26
N ASN A 75 3.50 -10.56 9.10
CA ASN A 75 4.91 -10.66 8.76
C ASN A 75 5.64 -9.31 8.75
N ASN A 76 4.94 -8.20 8.46
CA ASN A 76 5.52 -6.85 8.45
C ASN A 76 5.63 -6.23 9.85
N LYS A 77 5.05 -6.83 10.88
CA LYS A 77 5.09 -6.31 12.26
C LYS A 77 6.39 -6.75 12.92
N PHE A 78 7.39 -5.87 12.92
CA PHE A 78 8.70 -6.21 13.49
C PHE A 78 8.68 -6.47 15.01
N TRP A 79 7.67 -5.94 15.71
CA TRP A 79 7.52 -6.05 17.18
C TRP A 79 6.82 -7.32 17.65
N VAL A 80 6.30 -8.17 16.76
CA VAL A 80 5.68 -9.45 17.14
C VAL A 80 6.68 -10.60 17.03
N THR A 81 6.51 -11.63 17.84
CA THR A 81 7.36 -12.82 17.85
C THR A 81 7.19 -13.66 16.57
N GLU A 82 8.15 -14.53 16.24
CA GLU A 82 8.08 -15.33 15.01
C GLU A 82 6.82 -16.22 14.94
N GLY A 83 6.38 -16.79 16.06
CA GLY A 83 5.14 -17.58 16.12
C GLY A 83 3.90 -16.73 15.89
N GLU A 84 3.89 -15.48 16.35
CA GLU A 84 2.78 -14.55 16.10
C GLU A 84 2.73 -14.09 14.65
N ARG A 85 3.82 -14.22 13.86
CA ARG A 85 3.82 -13.88 12.43
C ARG A 85 3.08 -14.90 11.57
N MET A 86 2.62 -16.00 12.14
CA MET A 86 1.88 -17.01 11.40
C MET A 86 0.53 -16.50 10.88
N CYS A 87 0.04 -17.11 9.80
CA CYS A 87 -1.25 -16.77 9.20
C CYS A 87 -2.39 -16.89 10.22
N ARG A 88 -3.16 -15.81 10.42
CA ARG A 88 -4.33 -15.81 11.32
C ARG A 88 -5.49 -16.68 10.83
N MET A 89 -5.45 -17.13 9.57
CA MET A 89 -6.54 -17.91 9.00
C MET A 89 -6.26 -19.41 9.04
N CYS A 90 -5.08 -19.86 8.57
CA CYS A 90 -4.74 -21.29 8.59
C CYS A 90 -3.76 -21.69 9.70
N GLY A 91 -3.13 -20.75 10.40
CA GLY A 91 -2.11 -21.05 11.40
C GLY A 91 -0.75 -21.49 10.83
N GLU A 92 -0.64 -21.62 9.51
CA GLU A 92 0.56 -22.09 8.81
C GLU A 92 1.20 -20.98 7.97
N GLY A 93 2.52 -21.07 7.79
CA GLY A 93 3.27 -20.08 7.01
C GLY A 93 3.27 -18.69 7.64
N ARG A 94 4.09 -17.78 7.09
CA ARG A 94 4.08 -16.38 7.49
C ARG A 94 2.88 -15.67 6.88
N GLU A 95 2.21 -14.82 7.64
CA GLU A 95 1.07 -14.05 7.14
C GLU A 95 1.53 -12.93 6.20
N THR A 96 1.70 -13.28 4.93
CA THR A 96 1.96 -12.36 3.82
C THR A 96 0.76 -12.29 2.89
N ILE A 97 0.67 -11.25 2.05
CA ILE A 97 -0.38 -11.15 1.02
C ILE A 97 -0.26 -12.31 0.03
N GLU A 98 0.97 -12.68 -0.36
CA GLU A 98 1.23 -13.84 -1.21
C GLU A 98 0.60 -15.11 -0.62
N HIS A 99 0.89 -15.40 0.65
CA HIS A 99 0.33 -16.56 1.32
C HIS A 99 -1.20 -16.45 1.39
N MET A 100 -1.75 -15.31 1.81
CA MET A 100 -3.20 -15.13 1.90
C MET A 100 -3.92 -15.20 0.56
N LEU A 101 -3.23 -14.95 -0.56
CA LEU A 101 -3.83 -14.93 -1.90
C LEU A 101 -3.73 -16.29 -2.60
N HIS A 102 -2.61 -17.00 -2.40
CA HIS A 102 -2.27 -18.20 -3.17
C HIS A 102 -2.13 -19.46 -2.32
N ASP A 103 -1.54 -19.37 -1.12
CA ASP A 103 -1.14 -20.56 -0.35
C ASP A 103 -2.13 -20.89 0.79
N CYS A 104 -2.96 -19.94 1.21
CA CYS A 104 -3.83 -20.10 2.36
C CYS A 104 -5.11 -20.86 1.98
N GLU A 105 -5.23 -22.10 2.46
CA GLU A 105 -6.40 -22.95 2.26
C GLU A 105 -7.74 -22.36 2.76
N LYS A 106 -7.69 -21.37 3.68
CA LYS A 106 -8.88 -20.69 4.21
C LYS A 106 -9.26 -19.44 3.41
N SER A 107 -8.47 -19.08 2.40
CA SER A 107 -8.73 -17.95 1.51
C SER A 107 -9.34 -18.44 0.20
N VAL A 108 -10.06 -17.56 -0.48
CA VAL A 108 -10.53 -17.83 -1.84
C VAL A 108 -9.38 -17.54 -2.79
N GLU A 109 -8.82 -18.59 -3.39
CA GLU A 109 -7.75 -18.46 -4.39
C GLU A 109 -8.21 -17.56 -5.54
N ARG A 110 -7.33 -16.64 -5.95
CA ARG A 110 -7.53 -15.83 -7.15
C ARG A 110 -6.36 -16.10 -8.07
N GLY A 111 -6.64 -16.41 -9.34
CA GLY A 111 -5.63 -16.45 -10.41
C GLY A 111 -5.07 -15.07 -10.79
N GLU A 112 -5.14 -14.10 -9.88
CA GLU A 112 -4.62 -12.73 -10.05
C GLU A 112 -3.34 -12.59 -9.25
N SER A 113 -2.37 -11.82 -9.75
CA SER A 113 -1.16 -11.51 -8.97
C SER A 113 -1.48 -10.55 -7.82
N VAL A 114 -0.60 -10.53 -6.81
CA VAL A 114 -0.61 -9.55 -5.71
C VAL A 114 -0.74 -8.11 -6.22
N THR A 115 -0.02 -7.76 -7.29
CA THR A 115 -0.09 -6.43 -7.89
C THR A 115 -1.47 -6.11 -8.46
N GLU A 116 -2.15 -7.06 -9.11
CA GLU A 116 -3.50 -6.86 -9.66
C GLU A 116 -4.55 -6.68 -8.56
N VAL A 117 -4.43 -7.46 -7.48
CA VAL A 117 -5.33 -7.39 -6.32
C VAL A 117 -5.20 -6.05 -5.59
N LEU A 118 -3.97 -5.52 -5.49
CA LEU A 118 -3.66 -4.26 -4.81
C LEU A 118 -3.83 -3.02 -5.68
N LYS A 119 -4.16 -3.15 -6.97
CA LYS A 119 -4.37 -2.00 -7.85
C LYS A 119 -5.54 -1.12 -7.40
N GLU A 120 -5.40 0.17 -7.65
CA GLU A 120 -6.39 1.20 -7.28
C GLU A 120 -7.78 1.03 -7.91
N GLY A 121 -7.88 0.30 -9.02
CA GLY A 121 -9.18 -0.07 -9.62
C GLY A 121 -10.05 -0.88 -8.65
N GLY A 122 -9.42 -1.53 -7.66
CA GLY A 122 -10.05 -2.20 -6.54
C GLY A 122 -10.81 -3.47 -6.93
N ARG A 123 -10.29 -4.21 -7.91
CA ARG A 123 -10.71 -5.58 -8.23
C ARG A 123 -10.54 -6.51 -7.03
N GLY A 124 -9.48 -6.32 -6.25
CA GLY A 124 -9.17 -7.11 -5.05
C GLY A 124 -9.97 -6.74 -3.80
N VAL A 125 -10.81 -5.70 -3.81
CA VAL A 125 -11.44 -5.20 -2.58
C VAL A 125 -12.37 -6.20 -1.94
N GLU A 126 -13.10 -6.98 -2.73
CA GLU A 126 -13.99 -7.99 -2.16
C GLU A 126 -13.22 -9.13 -1.52
N TRP A 127 -12.07 -9.49 -2.09
CA TRP A 127 -11.14 -10.44 -1.47
C TRP A 127 -10.55 -9.89 -0.17
N MET A 128 -10.13 -8.62 -0.14
CA MET A 128 -9.63 -7.98 1.09
C MET A 128 -10.67 -8.03 2.22
N LYS A 129 -11.94 -7.77 1.89
CA LYS A 129 -13.04 -7.89 2.86
C LYS A 129 -13.27 -9.34 3.28
N GLU A 130 -13.16 -10.29 2.36
CA GLU A 130 -13.31 -11.72 2.70
C GLU A 130 -12.21 -12.18 3.67
N VAL A 131 -10.96 -11.77 3.44
CA VAL A 131 -9.86 -12.02 4.38
C VAL A 131 -10.19 -11.46 5.78
N GLU A 132 -10.69 -10.23 5.86
CA GLU A 132 -11.13 -9.64 7.14
C GLU A 132 -12.27 -10.43 7.78
N ARG A 133 -13.30 -10.82 7.02
CA ARG A 133 -14.42 -11.63 7.50
C ARG A 133 -13.97 -13.01 7.99
N THR A 134 -13.07 -13.67 7.28
CA THR A 134 -12.52 -14.98 7.66
C THR A 134 -11.74 -14.89 8.96
N ARG A 135 -10.90 -13.87 9.13
CA ARG A 135 -10.18 -13.63 10.39
C ARG A 135 -11.14 -13.43 11.57
N VAL A 136 -12.22 -12.68 11.39
CA VAL A 136 -13.23 -12.47 12.44
C VAL A 136 -13.95 -13.77 12.78
N ARG A 137 -14.38 -14.54 11.78
CA ARG A 137 -15.05 -15.84 11.99
C ARG A 137 -14.19 -16.81 12.79
N LEU A 138 -12.90 -16.88 12.47
CA LEU A 138 -11.97 -17.81 13.13
C LEU A 138 -11.55 -17.31 14.53
N GLY A 139 -11.34 -16.01 14.70
CA GLY A 139 -11.02 -15.43 16.01
C GLY A 139 -12.17 -15.44 17.02
N GLN A 140 -13.43 -15.56 16.57
CA GLN A 140 -14.59 -15.75 17.45
C GLN A 140 -14.69 -17.17 18.04
N GLY A 141 -13.96 -18.15 17.50
CA GLY A 141 -13.93 -19.53 17.99
C GLY A 141 -12.96 -19.79 19.16
N GLU A 142 -12.10 -18.83 19.51
CA GLU A 142 -11.07 -18.99 20.55
C GLU A 142 -11.53 -18.52 21.97
N MET A 143 -12.79 -18.10 22.13
CA MET A 143 -13.40 -17.70 23.41
C MET A 143 -14.49 -18.66 23.90
N GLY A 144 -14.55 -19.89 23.37
CA GLY A 144 -15.50 -20.93 23.77
C GLY A 144 -14.86 -22.02 24.60
#